data_AF-G2IF21-F1
#
_entry.id   AF-G2IF21-F1
#
_cell.length_a   1.000
_cell.length_b   1.000
_cell.length_c   1.000
_cell.angle_alpha   90.00
_cell.angle_beta   90.00
_cell.angle_gamma   90.00
#
_symmetry.space_group_name_H-M   'P 1'
#
loop_
_entity.id
_entity.type
_entity.pdbx_description
1 polymer ?
#
loop_
_entity_poly.entity_id
_entity_poly.type
_entity_poly.pdbx_seq_one_letter_code
_entity_poly.pdbx_strand_id
1 'polypeptide(L)'
;MFNSLLHSSELYIKQLQNLKNNKNNVNENITSLKNYFDGILISLKSLPANSNLLKETIETITNIQNTYENSFYTEKINSISNLNLNNFINKLNSIMYDFLPLIENIEEKLIEARENKYDYQLIINNLEKNLAISENLKLSLSKLPIPQDGLNLYHQMEEILEIYNEYNIKLKYCIKNENLLQKEKLDKDTLNKIYQQTDSIYSKLLNQYNTLKHKIDSKLNIPTYIYN
;
A
#
# COMPACT_ATOMS: atom_id res chain seq x y z
N MET A 1 46.86 15.69 -26.92
CA MET A 1 46.65 14.71 -25.85
C MET A 1 45.73 15.25 -24.73
N PHE A 2 45.93 16.48 -24.24
CA PHE A 2 44.99 17.10 -23.30
C PHE A 2 43.63 17.46 -23.95
N ASN A 3 43.66 17.98 -25.19
CA ASN A 3 42.46 18.30 -25.96
C ASN A 3 41.60 17.06 -26.32
N SER A 4 42.19 15.87 -26.43
CA SER A 4 41.42 14.64 -26.69
C SER A 4 40.68 14.13 -25.44
N LEU A 5 41.21 14.40 -24.24
CA LEU A 5 40.57 14.12 -22.94
C LEU A 5 39.42 15.12 -22.63
N LEU A 6 39.58 16.39 -23.02
CA LEU A 6 38.53 17.39 -22.95
C LEU A 6 37.39 17.09 -23.94
N HIS A 7 37.73 16.69 -25.17
CA HIS A 7 36.72 16.33 -26.17
C HIS A 7 35.94 15.06 -25.79
N SER A 8 36.59 14.10 -25.11
CA SER A 8 35.90 12.92 -24.59
C SER A 8 34.96 13.23 -23.42
N SER A 9 35.30 14.21 -22.58
CA SER A 9 34.44 14.62 -21.45
C SER A 9 33.22 15.45 -21.88
N GLU A 10 33.32 16.28 -22.93
CA GLU A 10 32.16 16.96 -23.52
C GLU A 10 31.19 15.99 -24.21
N LEU A 11 31.71 15.04 -24.99
CA LEU A 11 30.92 13.95 -25.58
C LEU A 11 30.24 13.12 -24.49
N TYR A 12 30.92 12.89 -23.37
CA TYR A 12 30.41 12.18 -22.21
C TYR A 12 29.26 12.92 -21.51
N ILE A 13 29.38 14.23 -21.27
CA ILE A 13 28.29 15.05 -20.70
C ILE A 13 27.06 15.04 -21.63
N LYS A 14 27.28 15.11 -22.94
CA LYS A 14 26.20 15.05 -23.95
C LYS A 14 25.54 13.68 -24.02
N GLN A 15 26.30 12.61 -23.83
CA GLN A 15 25.75 11.25 -23.70
C GLN A 15 24.95 11.09 -22.40
N LEU A 16 25.43 11.59 -21.26
CA LEU A 16 24.66 11.60 -19.99
C LEU A 16 23.33 12.34 -20.13
N GLN A 17 23.30 13.46 -20.85
CA GLN A 17 22.07 14.20 -21.14
C GLN A 17 21.10 13.42 -22.04
N ASN A 18 21.60 12.74 -23.06
CA ASN A 18 20.79 11.88 -23.94
C ASN A 18 20.29 10.61 -23.22
N LEU A 19 21.05 10.09 -22.26
CA LEU A 19 20.70 8.90 -21.46
C LEU A 19 19.53 9.14 -20.51
N LYS A 20 19.32 10.38 -20.08
CA LYS A 20 18.17 10.78 -19.25
C LYS A 20 16.82 10.55 -19.97
N ASN A 21 16.82 10.42 -21.29
CA ASN A 21 15.62 10.33 -22.12
C ASN A 21 15.26 8.91 -22.60
N ASN A 22 16.04 7.86 -22.29
CA ASN A 22 15.81 6.52 -22.86
C ASN A 22 15.77 5.40 -21.81
N LYS A 23 14.56 5.13 -21.30
CA LYS A 23 14.29 4.22 -20.15
C LYS A 23 14.43 2.72 -20.46
N ASN A 24 14.43 2.30 -21.73
CA ASN A 24 14.35 0.87 -22.09
C ASN A 24 15.70 0.14 -22.17
N ASN A 25 16.83 0.86 -22.31
CA ASN A 25 18.16 0.25 -22.47
C ASN A 25 19.11 0.55 -21.29
N VAL A 26 18.57 0.90 -20.12
CA VAL A 26 19.36 1.42 -18.99
C VAL A 26 20.44 0.43 -18.51
N ASN A 27 20.17 -0.88 -18.49
CA ASN A 27 21.16 -1.90 -18.12
C ASN A 27 22.29 -2.02 -19.16
N GLU A 28 21.98 -1.95 -20.45
CA GLU A 28 22.97 -1.94 -21.52
C GLU A 28 23.82 -0.68 -21.42
N ASN A 29 23.21 0.46 -21.16
CA ASN A 29 23.87 1.75 -21.02
C ASN A 29 24.81 1.79 -19.79
N ILE A 30 24.43 1.20 -18.66
CA ILE A 30 25.31 1.05 -17.48
C ILE A 30 26.50 0.16 -17.81
N THR A 31 26.27 -0.96 -18.50
CA THR A 31 27.34 -1.86 -18.92
C THR A 31 28.29 -1.16 -19.88
N SER A 32 27.78 -0.36 -20.82
CA SER A 32 28.57 0.46 -21.72
C SER A 32 29.36 1.56 -20.98
N LEU A 33 28.76 2.25 -20.01
CA LEU A 33 29.41 3.26 -19.16
C LEU A 33 30.54 2.65 -18.32
N LYS A 34 30.27 1.50 -17.71
CA LYS A 34 31.25 0.73 -16.94
C LYS A 34 32.43 0.30 -17.81
N ASN A 35 32.15 -0.30 -18.97
CA ASN A 35 33.17 -0.70 -19.92
C ASN A 35 34.00 0.49 -20.42
N TYR A 36 33.39 1.66 -20.59
CA TYR A 36 34.08 2.89 -20.98
C TYR A 36 35.02 3.39 -19.88
N PHE A 37 34.56 3.45 -18.63
CA PHE A 37 35.40 3.82 -17.49
C PHE A 37 36.51 2.80 -17.23
N ASP A 38 36.22 1.52 -17.34
CA ASP A 38 37.22 0.45 -17.26
C ASP A 38 38.29 0.63 -18.34
N GLY A 39 37.90 0.98 -19.57
CA GLY A 39 38.82 1.29 -20.67
C GLY A 39 39.71 2.51 -20.40
N ILE A 40 39.15 3.59 -19.84
CA ILE A 40 39.92 4.77 -19.42
C ILE A 40 40.88 4.40 -18.28
N LEU A 41 40.42 3.67 -17.28
CA LEU A 41 41.22 3.25 -16.13
C LEU A 41 42.38 2.33 -16.55
N ILE A 42 42.14 1.38 -17.45
CA ILE A 42 43.19 0.54 -18.05
C ILE A 42 44.21 1.40 -18.79
N SER A 43 43.74 2.37 -19.57
CA SER A 43 44.61 3.28 -20.34
C SER A 43 45.43 4.22 -19.46
N LEU A 44 44.89 4.63 -18.30
CA LEU A 44 45.61 5.46 -17.33
C LEU A 44 46.60 4.65 -16.49
N LYS A 45 46.24 3.42 -16.09
CA LYS A 45 47.11 2.50 -15.35
C LYS A 45 48.30 1.99 -16.15
N SER A 46 48.22 1.99 -17.48
CA SER A 46 49.31 1.56 -18.37
C SER A 46 50.36 2.64 -18.64
N LEU A 47 50.12 3.89 -18.20
CA LEU A 47 51.11 4.96 -18.30
C LEU A 47 52.23 4.75 -17.26
N PRO A 48 53.51 4.99 -17.61
CA PRO A 48 54.62 4.87 -16.67
C PRO A 48 54.41 5.86 -15.50
N ALA A 49 54.14 5.32 -14.32
CA ALA A 49 53.75 6.07 -13.14
C ALA A 49 54.93 6.86 -12.58
N ASN A 50 54.77 8.17 -12.40
CA ASN A 50 55.57 9.02 -11.49
C ASN A 50 54.91 10.41 -11.25
N SER A 51 53.58 10.52 -11.27
CA SER A 51 52.92 11.77 -10.88
C SER A 51 51.72 11.53 -9.99
N ASN A 52 51.64 12.29 -8.88
CA ASN A 52 50.51 12.30 -7.96
C ASN A 52 49.20 12.60 -8.69
N LEU A 53 49.26 13.42 -9.76
CA LEU A 53 48.14 13.76 -10.61
C LEU A 53 47.50 12.53 -11.30
N LEU A 54 48.29 11.54 -11.74
CA LEU A 54 47.76 10.32 -12.34
C LEU A 54 46.98 9.48 -11.31
N LYS A 55 47.50 9.40 -10.08
CA LYS A 55 46.84 8.70 -8.97
C LYS A 55 45.54 9.39 -8.57
N GLU A 56 45.55 10.71 -8.40
CA GLU A 56 44.36 11.52 -8.10
C GLU A 56 43.29 11.41 -9.20
N THR A 57 43.70 11.35 -10.46
CA THR A 57 42.78 11.17 -11.60
C THR A 57 42.11 9.79 -11.57
N ILE A 58 42.88 8.73 -11.30
CA ILE A 58 42.35 7.36 -11.16
C ILE A 58 41.38 7.27 -9.98
N GLU A 59 41.72 7.85 -8.84
CA GLU A 59 40.85 7.90 -7.65
C GLU A 59 39.56 8.66 -7.93
N THR A 60 39.65 9.82 -8.60
CA THR A 60 38.48 10.63 -8.98
C THR A 60 37.54 9.86 -9.91
N ILE A 61 38.07 9.20 -10.95
CA ILE A 61 37.26 8.39 -11.87
C ILE A 61 36.58 7.23 -11.14
N THR A 62 37.31 6.54 -10.27
CA THR A 62 36.77 5.43 -9.46
C THR A 62 35.65 5.92 -8.53
N ASN A 63 35.82 7.09 -7.90
CA ASN A 63 34.80 7.67 -7.02
C ASN A 63 33.55 8.10 -7.79
N ILE A 64 33.69 8.66 -9.00
CA ILE A 64 32.57 9.01 -9.87
C ILE A 64 31.81 7.74 -10.28
N GLN A 65 32.51 6.68 -10.68
CA GLN A 65 31.88 5.40 -11.05
C GLN A 65 31.10 4.80 -9.88
N ASN A 66 31.69 4.75 -8.68
CA ASN A 66 31.02 4.25 -7.48
C ASN A 66 29.78 5.09 -7.11
N THR A 67 29.87 6.41 -7.22
CA THR A 67 28.75 7.31 -6.91
C THR A 67 27.59 7.08 -7.88
N TYR A 68 27.88 6.93 -9.18
CA TYR A 68 26.86 6.67 -10.19
C TYR A 68 26.19 5.31 -10.01
N GLU A 69 26.98 4.25 -9.79
CA GLU A 69 26.45 2.90 -9.51
C GLU A 69 25.53 2.92 -8.27
N ASN A 70 25.97 3.54 -7.18
CA ASN A 70 25.17 3.65 -5.95
C ASN A 70 23.86 4.42 -6.17
N SER A 71 23.90 5.58 -6.83
CA SER A 71 22.70 6.38 -7.12
C SER A 71 21.67 5.57 -7.92
N PHE A 72 22.12 4.85 -8.95
CA PHE A 72 21.24 4.03 -9.76
C PHE A 72 20.59 2.89 -8.97
N TYR A 73 21.38 2.15 -8.18
CA TYR A 73 20.81 1.06 -7.38
C TYR A 73 19.82 1.59 -6.35
N THR A 74 20.09 2.74 -5.73
CA THR A 74 19.14 3.42 -4.84
C THR A 74 17.85 3.80 -5.57
N GLU A 75 17.92 4.43 -6.74
CA GLU A 75 16.73 4.76 -7.54
C GLU A 75 15.93 3.51 -7.93
N LYS A 76 16.61 2.44 -8.34
CA LYS A 76 15.97 1.17 -8.69
C LYS A 76 15.28 0.52 -7.49
N ILE A 77 15.94 0.49 -6.32
CA ILE A 77 15.36 0.00 -5.07
C ILE A 77 14.11 0.82 -4.73
N ASN A 78 14.20 2.15 -4.79
CA ASN A 78 13.07 3.04 -4.53
C ASN A 78 11.91 2.79 -5.52
N SER A 79 12.20 2.59 -6.80
CA SER A 79 11.18 2.25 -7.80
C SER A 79 10.49 0.91 -7.51
N ILE A 80 11.25 -0.11 -7.11
CA ILE A 80 10.69 -1.42 -6.75
C ILE A 80 9.83 -1.30 -5.49
N SER A 81 10.32 -0.60 -4.47
CA SER A 81 9.58 -0.34 -3.22
C SER A 81 8.26 0.39 -3.50
N ASN A 82 8.28 1.41 -4.37
CA ASN A 82 7.08 2.15 -4.76
C ASN A 82 6.07 1.26 -5.51
N LEU A 83 6.53 0.43 -6.45
CA LEU A 83 5.66 -0.52 -7.15
C LEU A 83 5.03 -1.53 -6.18
N ASN A 84 5.81 -2.06 -5.24
CA ASN A 84 5.33 -2.97 -4.21
C ASN A 84 4.28 -2.30 -3.31
N LEU A 85 4.52 -1.05 -2.91
CA LEU A 85 3.57 -0.25 -2.13
C LEU A 85 2.26 -0.02 -2.88
N ASN A 86 2.34 0.38 -4.15
CA ASN A 86 1.14 0.61 -4.98
C ASN A 86 0.33 -0.68 -5.17
N ASN A 87 1.00 -1.80 -5.46
CA ASN A 87 0.34 -3.10 -5.57
C ASN A 87 -0.33 -3.53 -4.26
N PHE A 88 0.32 -3.30 -3.13
CA PHE A 88 -0.25 -3.54 -1.81
C PHE A 88 -1.50 -2.68 -1.56
N ILE A 89 -1.41 -1.37 -1.82
CA ILE A 89 -2.54 -0.44 -1.65
C ILE A 89 -3.73 -0.83 -2.53
N ASN A 90 -3.50 -1.21 -3.78
CA ASN A 90 -4.56 -1.65 -4.69
C ASN A 90 -5.27 -2.91 -4.19
N LYS A 91 -4.52 -3.90 -3.69
CA LYS A 91 -5.10 -5.11 -3.12
C LYS A 91 -5.86 -4.82 -1.83
N LEU A 92 -5.31 -3.96 -0.97
CA LEU A 92 -5.98 -3.52 0.26
C LEU A 92 -7.29 -2.79 -0.05
N ASN A 93 -7.29 -1.93 -1.08
CA ASN A 93 -8.48 -1.23 -1.54
C ASN A 93 -9.55 -2.21 -2.04
N SER A 94 -9.16 -3.26 -2.77
CA SER A 94 -10.09 -4.34 -3.17
C SER A 94 -10.75 -5.00 -1.96
N ILE A 95 -9.98 -5.34 -0.92
CA ILE A 95 -10.52 -5.90 0.33
C ILE A 95 -11.50 -4.91 0.98
N MET A 96 -11.18 -3.61 0.99
CA MET A 96 -12.08 -2.58 1.51
C MET A 96 -13.38 -2.45 0.72
N TYR A 97 -13.34 -2.63 -0.60
CA TYR A 97 -14.53 -2.65 -1.44
C TYR A 97 -15.40 -3.88 -1.15
N ASP A 98 -14.79 -5.06 -1.02
CA ASP A 98 -15.51 -6.29 -0.69
C ASP A 98 -16.08 -6.26 0.74
N PHE A 99 -15.45 -5.51 1.64
CA PHE A 99 -15.93 -5.29 3.00
C PHE A 99 -17.12 -4.32 3.09
N LEU A 100 -17.21 -3.32 2.20
CA LEU A 100 -18.21 -2.25 2.29
C LEU A 100 -19.68 -2.75 2.38
N PRO A 101 -20.12 -3.75 1.61
CA PRO A 101 -21.48 -4.29 1.74
C PRO A 101 -21.77 -4.92 3.10
N LEU A 102 -20.74 -5.32 3.84
CA LEU A 102 -20.89 -6.02 5.13
C LEU A 102 -21.30 -5.08 6.27
N ILE A 103 -20.99 -3.78 6.16
CA ILE A 103 -21.31 -2.74 7.17
C ILE A 103 -22.66 -2.05 6.93
N GLU A 104 -23.54 -2.69 6.15
CA GLU A 104 -24.91 -2.25 5.91
C GLU A 104 -25.64 -1.94 7.23
N ASN A 105 -26.37 -0.83 7.26
CA ASN A 105 -27.22 -0.50 8.40
C ASN A 105 -28.40 -1.46 8.46
N ILE A 106 -28.44 -2.32 9.48
CA ILE A 106 -29.49 -3.32 9.64
C ILE A 106 -30.78 -2.78 10.28
N GLU A 107 -30.80 -1.52 10.74
CA GLU A 107 -31.91 -0.95 11.50
C GLU A 107 -33.23 -0.98 10.71
N GLU A 108 -33.19 -0.72 9.40
CA GLU A 108 -34.38 -0.80 8.55
C GLU A 108 -34.99 -2.21 8.56
N LYS A 109 -34.15 -3.25 8.49
CA LYS A 109 -34.59 -4.66 8.55
C LYS A 109 -35.14 -5.01 9.93
N LEU A 110 -34.58 -4.45 11.00
CA LEU A 110 -35.10 -4.62 12.36
C LEU A 110 -36.47 -3.95 12.53
N ILE A 111 -36.66 -2.75 11.99
CA ILE A 111 -37.96 -2.07 11.99
C ILE A 111 -39.01 -2.94 11.26
N GLU A 112 -38.69 -3.46 10.07
CA GLU A 112 -39.59 -4.35 9.34
C GLU A 112 -39.91 -5.64 10.12
N ALA A 113 -38.92 -6.20 10.83
CA ALA A 113 -39.13 -7.39 11.66
C ALA A 113 -40.05 -7.12 12.85
N ARG A 114 -39.90 -5.96 13.51
CA ARG A 114 -40.82 -5.50 14.60
C ARG A 114 -42.25 -5.35 14.10
N GLU A 115 -42.43 -4.94 12.85
CA GLU A 115 -43.73 -4.82 12.17
C GLU A 115 -44.27 -6.14 11.59
N ASN A 116 -43.60 -7.28 11.83
CA ASN A 116 -43.92 -8.59 11.24
C ASN A 116 -43.85 -8.64 9.70
N LYS A 117 -43.10 -7.73 9.06
CA LYS A 117 -42.90 -7.70 7.60
C LYS A 117 -41.62 -8.43 7.18
N TYR A 118 -40.74 -8.73 8.13
CA TYR A 118 -39.48 -9.42 7.92
C TYR A 118 -39.23 -10.43 9.04
N ASP A 119 -38.42 -11.46 8.78
CA ASP A 119 -38.09 -12.50 9.76
C ASP A 119 -36.75 -12.23 10.42
N TYR A 120 -36.73 -12.17 11.76
CA TYR A 120 -35.51 -12.07 12.56
C TYR A 120 -34.49 -13.16 12.23
N GLN A 121 -34.93 -14.37 11.92
CA GLN A 121 -34.04 -15.47 11.57
C GLN A 121 -33.32 -15.20 10.23
N LEU A 122 -33.94 -14.52 9.28
CA LEU A 122 -33.29 -14.11 8.04
C LEU A 122 -32.18 -13.08 8.29
N ILE A 123 -32.42 -12.13 9.22
CA ILE A 123 -31.39 -11.16 9.63
C ILE A 123 -30.20 -11.90 10.25
N ILE A 124 -30.45 -12.81 11.19
CA ILE A 124 -29.40 -13.61 11.85
C ILE A 124 -28.61 -14.44 10.83
N ASN A 125 -29.28 -15.11 9.90
CA ASN A 125 -28.63 -15.91 8.86
C ASN A 125 -27.73 -15.05 7.95
N ASN A 126 -28.14 -13.82 7.65
CA ASN A 126 -27.32 -12.88 6.87
C ASN A 126 -26.08 -12.42 7.65
N LEU A 127 -26.21 -12.14 8.95
CA LEU A 127 -25.05 -11.80 9.80
C LEU A 127 -24.04 -12.97 9.87
N GLU A 128 -24.53 -14.21 9.94
CA GLU A 128 -23.66 -15.39 9.93
C GLU A 128 -22.93 -15.58 8.59
N LYS A 129 -23.60 -15.33 7.47
CA LYS A 129 -22.95 -15.29 6.15
C LYS A 129 -21.90 -14.19 6.08
N ASN A 130 -22.21 -12.99 6.58
CA ASN A 130 -21.27 -11.88 6.56
C ASN A 130 -20.03 -12.15 7.42
N LEU A 131 -20.18 -12.83 8.56
CA LEU A 131 -19.05 -13.30 9.36
C LEU A 131 -18.15 -14.26 8.57
N ALA A 132 -18.74 -15.21 7.82
CA ALA A 132 -17.95 -16.10 6.96
C ALA A 132 -17.20 -15.35 5.85
N ILE A 133 -17.82 -14.31 5.27
CA ILE A 133 -17.15 -13.43 4.29
C ILE A 133 -16.00 -12.65 4.97
N SER A 134 -16.24 -12.07 6.15
CA SER A 134 -15.22 -11.35 6.94
C SER A 134 -13.98 -12.23 7.22
N GLU A 135 -14.18 -13.50 7.59
CA GLU A 135 -13.07 -14.44 7.77
C GLU A 135 -12.29 -14.70 6.48
N ASN A 136 -12.97 -14.81 5.33
CA ASN A 136 -12.30 -14.92 4.03
C ASN A 136 -11.51 -13.65 3.67
N LEU A 137 -12.01 -12.47 4.04
CA LEU A 137 -11.29 -11.21 3.88
C LEU A 137 -10.05 -11.16 4.79
N LYS A 138 -10.14 -11.63 6.05
CA LYS A 138 -9.00 -11.76 6.96
C LYS A 138 -7.93 -12.70 6.42
N LEU A 139 -8.33 -13.84 5.85
CA LEU A 139 -7.43 -14.77 5.17
C LEU A 139 -6.80 -14.17 3.91
N SER A 140 -7.53 -13.31 3.19
CA SER A 140 -7.00 -12.63 2.00
C SER A 140 -5.99 -11.55 2.40
N LEU A 141 -6.28 -10.80 3.47
CA LEU A 141 -5.40 -9.79 4.05
C LEU A 141 -4.08 -10.40 4.54
N SER A 142 -4.13 -11.52 5.27
CA SER A 142 -2.93 -12.18 5.82
C SER A 142 -1.98 -12.75 4.76
N LYS A 143 -2.46 -12.97 3.53
CA LYS A 143 -1.65 -13.44 2.40
C LYS A 143 -1.01 -12.30 1.61
N LEU A 144 -1.30 -11.04 1.92
CA LEU A 144 -0.72 -9.92 1.20
C LEU A 144 0.78 -9.78 1.53
N PRO A 145 1.65 -9.55 0.53
CA PRO A 145 3.00 -9.10 0.79
C PRO A 145 2.95 -7.67 1.34
N ILE A 146 3.41 -7.47 2.58
CA ILE A 146 3.31 -6.19 3.28
C ILE A 146 4.64 -5.42 3.13
N PRO A 147 4.67 -4.32 2.36
CA PRO A 147 5.82 -3.42 2.34
C PRO A 147 5.90 -2.62 3.65
N GLN A 148 7.11 -2.22 4.05
CA GLN A 148 7.34 -1.48 5.30
C GLN A 148 6.44 -0.25 5.43
N ASP A 149 6.33 0.55 4.37
CA ASP A 149 5.50 1.77 4.34
C ASP A 149 3.98 1.50 4.32
N GLY A 150 3.59 0.24 4.11
CA GLY A 150 2.19 -0.23 4.11
C GLY A 150 1.74 -0.82 5.44
N LEU A 151 2.66 -1.06 6.39
CA LEU A 151 2.38 -1.81 7.63
C LEU A 151 1.27 -1.18 8.48
N ASN A 152 1.26 0.15 8.60
CA ASN A 152 0.20 0.85 9.34
C ASN A 152 -1.19 0.71 8.68
N LEU A 153 -1.25 0.66 7.35
CA LEU A 153 -2.51 0.46 6.63
C LEU A 153 -3.01 -0.98 6.78
N TYR A 154 -2.09 -1.95 6.78
CA TYR A 154 -2.39 -3.34 7.07
C TYR A 154 -3.05 -3.50 8.44
N HIS A 155 -2.42 -3.00 9.51
CA HIS A 155 -2.95 -3.12 10.87
C HIS A 155 -4.28 -2.38 11.06
N GLN A 156 -4.47 -1.24 10.39
CA GLN A 156 -5.77 -0.56 10.43
C GLN A 156 -6.89 -1.41 9.81
N MET A 157 -6.61 -2.09 8.69
CA MET A 157 -7.60 -3.00 8.09
C MET A 157 -7.85 -4.24 8.96
N GLU A 158 -6.79 -4.77 9.57
CA GLU A 158 -6.88 -5.88 10.52
C GLU A 158 -7.78 -5.51 11.71
N GLU A 159 -7.58 -4.34 12.32
CA GLU A 159 -8.41 -3.84 13.42
C GLU A 159 -9.88 -3.66 12.98
N ILE A 160 -10.12 -3.13 11.78
CA ILE A 160 -11.49 -2.98 11.22
C ILE A 160 -12.20 -4.32 11.14
N LEU A 161 -11.54 -5.36 10.63
CA LEU A 161 -12.13 -6.71 10.53
C LEU A 161 -12.41 -7.30 11.92
N GLU A 162 -11.54 -7.05 12.90
CA GLU A 162 -11.73 -7.53 14.27
C GLU A 162 -12.90 -6.84 14.98
N ILE A 163 -13.00 -5.51 14.85
CA ILE A 163 -14.13 -4.75 15.38
C ILE A 163 -15.44 -5.17 14.69
N TYR A 164 -15.40 -5.44 13.38
CA TYR A 164 -16.57 -5.94 12.66
C TYR A 164 -17.06 -7.29 13.18
N ASN A 165 -16.14 -8.21 13.47
CA ASN A 165 -16.47 -9.48 14.08
C ASN A 165 -17.08 -9.27 15.48
N GLU A 166 -16.51 -8.40 16.32
CA GLU A 166 -17.08 -8.06 17.63
C GLU A 166 -18.50 -7.48 17.50
N TYR A 167 -18.68 -6.52 16.59
CA TYR A 167 -19.96 -5.90 16.28
C TYR A 167 -21.01 -6.95 15.92
N ASN A 168 -20.72 -7.83 14.96
CA ASN A 168 -21.66 -8.86 14.49
C ASN A 168 -22.06 -9.84 15.60
N ILE A 169 -21.09 -10.29 16.40
CA ILE A 169 -21.35 -11.21 17.50
C ILE A 169 -22.34 -10.56 18.47
N LYS A 170 -22.05 -9.33 18.92
CA LYS A 170 -22.93 -8.60 19.86
C LYS A 170 -24.29 -8.30 19.26
N LEU A 171 -24.33 -7.84 18.01
CA LEU A 171 -25.57 -7.54 17.29
C LEU A 171 -26.48 -8.76 17.19
N LYS A 172 -25.92 -9.92 16.84
CA LYS A 172 -26.66 -11.18 16.83
C LYS A 172 -27.25 -11.54 18.21
N TYR A 173 -26.53 -11.28 19.30
CA TYR A 173 -27.08 -11.47 20.65
C TYR A 173 -28.22 -10.50 20.95
N CYS A 174 -28.06 -9.22 20.60
CA CYS A 174 -29.09 -8.19 20.78
C CYS A 174 -30.39 -8.57 20.04
N ILE A 175 -30.28 -8.98 18.78
CA ILE A 175 -31.41 -9.39 17.95
C ILE A 175 -32.12 -10.61 18.52
N LYS A 176 -31.36 -11.61 18.99
CA LYS A 176 -31.94 -12.79 19.64
C LYS A 176 -32.70 -12.42 20.92
N ASN A 177 -32.13 -11.54 21.73
CA ASN A 177 -32.77 -11.07 22.95
C ASN A 177 -34.04 -10.28 22.64
N GLU A 178 -34.01 -9.40 21.64
CA GLU A 178 -35.19 -8.67 21.17
C GLU A 178 -36.30 -9.64 20.72
N ASN A 179 -35.97 -10.65 19.91
CA ASN A 179 -36.96 -11.62 19.41
C ASN A 179 -37.60 -12.48 20.52
N LEU A 180 -36.92 -12.67 21.65
CA LEU A 180 -37.45 -13.40 22.81
C LEU A 180 -38.36 -12.53 23.70
N LEU A 181 -38.34 -11.21 23.55
CA LEU A 181 -39.17 -10.30 24.32
C LEU A 181 -40.58 -10.22 23.73
N GLN A 182 -41.56 -10.07 24.62
CA GLN A 182 -42.93 -9.74 24.21
C GLN A 182 -42.95 -8.34 23.60
N LYS A 183 -43.69 -8.15 22.49
CA LYS A 183 -43.76 -6.86 21.77
C LYS A 183 -44.10 -5.67 22.66
N GLU A 184 -44.96 -5.87 23.65
CA GLU A 184 -45.39 -4.85 24.61
C GLU A 184 -44.25 -4.32 25.51
N LYS A 185 -43.13 -5.05 25.58
CA LYS A 185 -41.91 -4.69 26.35
C LYS A 185 -40.83 -4.04 25.48
N LEU A 186 -41.04 -3.90 24.18
CA LEU A 186 -40.09 -3.30 23.24
C LEU A 186 -40.36 -1.80 23.07
N ASP A 187 -40.36 -1.07 24.19
CA ASP A 187 -40.34 0.40 24.11
C ASP A 187 -38.97 0.92 23.66
N LYS A 188 -38.93 2.21 23.27
CA LYS A 188 -37.73 2.85 22.76
C LYS A 188 -36.56 2.81 23.75
N ASP A 189 -36.83 2.95 25.04
CA ASP A 189 -35.78 2.95 26.07
C ASP A 189 -35.20 1.55 26.28
N THR A 190 -36.02 0.51 26.18
CA THR A 190 -35.59 -0.88 26.25
C THR A 190 -34.77 -1.25 25.02
N LEU A 191 -35.19 -0.86 23.82
CA LEU A 191 -34.42 -1.05 22.59
C LEU A 191 -33.06 -0.33 22.65
N ASN A 192 -33.04 0.94 23.08
CA ASN A 192 -31.80 1.69 23.26
C ASN A 192 -30.84 0.96 24.20
N LYS A 193 -31.33 0.39 25.30
CA LYS A 193 -30.49 -0.39 26.24
C LYS A 193 -29.96 -1.69 25.62
N ILE A 194 -30.78 -2.38 24.82
CA ILE A 194 -30.38 -3.62 24.14
C ILE A 194 -29.23 -3.32 23.16
N TYR A 195 -29.33 -2.23 22.39
CA TYR A 195 -28.38 -1.93 21.30
C TYR A 195 -27.28 -0.92 21.64
N GLN A 196 -27.29 -0.32 22.84
CA GLN A 196 -26.30 0.71 23.24
C GLN A 196 -24.84 0.32 22.96
N GLN A 197 -24.48 -0.92 23.28
CA GLN A 197 -23.11 -1.40 23.06
C GLN A 197 -22.80 -1.58 21.58
N THR A 198 -23.74 -2.14 20.80
CA THR A 198 -23.55 -2.36 19.37
C THR A 198 -23.47 -1.05 18.60
N ASP A 199 -24.24 -0.03 18.98
CA ASP A 199 -24.20 1.30 18.37
C ASP A 199 -22.86 1.99 18.59
N SER A 200 -22.31 1.85 19.80
CA SER A 200 -20.97 2.37 20.11
C SER A 200 -19.89 1.70 19.27
N ILE A 201 -19.97 0.38 19.09
CA ILE A 201 -18.98 -0.39 18.31
C ILE A 201 -19.13 -0.07 16.81
N TYR A 202 -20.36 0.01 16.30
CA TYR A 202 -20.64 0.39 14.92
C TYR A 202 -20.09 1.79 14.60
N SER A 203 -20.28 2.75 15.51
CA SER A 203 -19.73 4.10 15.36
C SER A 203 -18.20 4.10 15.31
N LYS A 204 -17.54 3.30 16.15
CA LYS A 204 -16.08 3.11 16.13
C LYS A 204 -15.63 2.51 14.79
N LEU A 205 -16.30 1.45 14.35
CA LEU A 205 -16.03 0.75 13.10
C LEU A 205 -16.11 1.70 11.90
N LEU A 206 -17.20 2.45 11.78
CA LEU A 206 -17.44 3.37 10.67
C LEU A 206 -16.39 4.48 10.62
N ASN A 207 -15.99 5.01 11.79
CA ASN A 207 -14.95 6.02 11.87
C ASN A 207 -13.58 5.47 11.40
N GLN A 208 -13.19 4.28 11.85
CA GLN A 208 -11.94 3.65 11.42
C GLN A 208 -11.94 3.32 9.93
N TYR A 209 -13.05 2.76 9.42
CA TYR A 209 -13.23 2.49 7.99
C TYR A 209 -13.07 3.76 7.14
N ASN A 210 -13.77 4.84 7.50
CA ASN A 210 -13.70 6.10 6.77
C ASN A 210 -12.30 6.73 6.82
N THR A 211 -11.63 6.63 7.99
CA THR A 211 -10.25 7.10 8.15
C THR A 211 -9.29 6.33 7.25
N LEU A 212 -9.39 5.00 7.21
CA LEU A 212 -8.55 4.18 6.35
C LEU A 212 -8.85 4.45 4.87
N LYS A 213 -10.13 4.56 4.50
CA LYS A 213 -10.56 4.86 3.13
C LYS A 213 -9.94 6.15 2.62
N HIS A 214 -10.01 7.23 3.41
CA HIS A 214 -9.39 8.50 3.06
C HIS A 214 -7.86 8.38 2.87
N LYS A 215 -7.17 7.58 3.70
CA LYS A 215 -5.73 7.32 3.54
C LYS A 215 -5.41 6.56 2.26
N ILE A 216 -6.23 5.58 1.89
CA ILE A 216 -6.07 4.83 0.63
C ILE A 216 -6.34 5.75 -0.57
N ASP A 217 -7.47 6.47 -0.58
CA ASP A 217 -7.84 7.38 -1.67
C ASP A 217 -6.79 8.46 -1.90
N SER A 218 -6.22 9.03 -0.81
CA SER A 218 -5.15 10.02 -0.92
C SER A 218 -3.85 9.46 -1.52
N LYS A 219 -3.58 8.16 -1.37
CA LYS A 219 -2.43 7.48 -1.97
C LYS A 219 -2.69 7.03 -3.41
N LEU A 220 -3.95 6.79 -3.78
CA LEU A 220 -4.35 6.45 -5.16
C LEU A 220 -4.46 7.69 -6.06
N ASN A 221 -4.81 8.84 -5.49
CA ASN A 221 -4.98 10.11 -6.21
C ASN A 221 -3.68 10.90 -6.40
N ILE A 222 -2.52 10.41 -5.94
CA ILE A 222 -1.23 11.01 -6.32
C ILE A 222 -1.03 10.66 -7.79
N PRO A 223 -1.11 11.63 -8.72
CA PRO A 223 -0.85 11.32 -10.10
C PRO A 223 0.60 10.86 -10.20
N THR A 224 0.83 9.81 -10.97
CA THR A 224 2.13 9.31 -11.39
C THR A 224 2.88 10.34 -12.25
N TYR A 225 3.07 11.57 -11.76
CA TYR A 225 3.82 12.65 -12.40
C TYR A 225 5.35 12.43 -12.37
N ILE A 226 5.80 11.18 -12.24
CA ILE A 226 7.21 10.79 -12.41
C ILE A 226 7.38 9.76 -13.55
N TYR A 227 6.29 9.38 -14.23
CA TYR A 227 6.34 8.50 -15.40
C TYR A 227 5.75 9.16 -16.64
N ASN A 228 6.40 10.21 -17.13
CA ASN A 228 6.52 10.49 -18.56
C ASN A 228 7.99 10.81 -18.83
#